data_AF-A0A661KVM6-F1
#
_entry.id   AF-A0A661KVM6-F1
#
_cell.length_a   1.000
_cell.length_b   1.000
_cell.length_c   1.000
_cell.angle_alpha   90.00
_cell.angle_beta   90.00
_cell.angle_gamma   90.00
#
_symmetry.space_group_name_H-M   'P 1'
#
loop_
_entity.id
_entity.type
_entity.pdbx_description
1 polymer ?
#
loop_
_entity_poly.entity_id
_entity_poly.type
_entity_poly.pdbx_seq_one_letter_code
_entity_poly.pdbx_strand_id
1 'polypeptide(L)'
;FILHNENQIPDLIARAYRYNNAPRYLLVKGKRDYVANQQGILATIDRPMEETLEAIGGTGDTLTGIVTALIEAGMEIKKSAIMAACVNRLAGYYAKPSPATQVMEIIRHIPEALEEILEKREEIHKQNAVQ
;
A
#
# COMPACT_ATOMS: atom_id res chain seq x y z
N PHE A 1 29.36 -4.13 5.81
CA PHE A 1 28.43 -4.04 4.67
C PHE A 1 27.48 -5.22 4.74
N ILE A 2 26.27 -5.03 5.28
CA ILE A 2 25.28 -6.10 5.41
C ILE A 2 24.42 -6.11 4.14
N LEU A 3 24.63 -7.16 3.34
CA LEU A 3 23.78 -7.75 2.29
C LEU A 3 22.69 -6.84 1.68
N HIS A 4 23.03 -6.18 0.56
CA HIS A 4 22.07 -5.86 -0.48
C HIS A 4 21.63 -7.17 -1.14
N ASN A 5 20.46 -7.67 -0.77
CA ASN A 5 19.77 -8.70 -1.53
C ASN A 5 18.36 -8.17 -1.82
N GLU A 6 18.30 -7.22 -2.76
CA GLU A 6 17.13 -6.39 -3.06
C GLU A 6 15.90 -7.17 -3.59
N ASN A 7 16.00 -8.50 -3.73
CA ASN A 7 14.94 -9.37 -4.24
C ASN A 7 14.38 -10.38 -3.21
N GLN A 8 14.68 -10.23 -1.91
CA GLN A 8 14.24 -11.20 -0.90
C GLN A 8 12.82 -11.02 -0.37
N ILE A 9 12.11 -9.91 -0.66
CA ILE A 9 10.81 -9.65 -0.02
C ILE A 9 9.78 -10.76 -0.29
N PRO A 10 9.55 -11.21 -1.54
CA PRO A 10 8.66 -12.35 -1.80
C PRO A 10 9.08 -13.63 -1.05
N ASP A 11 10.38 -13.92 -0.99
CA ASP A 11 10.91 -15.09 -0.30
C ASP A 11 10.74 -14.98 1.22
N LEU A 12 10.91 -13.79 1.80
CA LEU A 12 10.71 -13.51 3.22
C LEU A 12 9.23 -13.64 3.59
N ILE A 13 8.33 -13.14 2.75
CA ILE A 13 6.88 -13.32 2.91
C ILE A 13 6.53 -14.83 2.87
N ALA A 14 7.04 -15.55 1.86
CA ALA A 14 6.81 -16.98 1.72
C ALA A 14 7.34 -17.77 2.93
N ARG A 15 8.53 -17.41 3.44
CA ARG A 15 9.11 -17.99 4.65
C ARG A 15 8.26 -17.69 5.89
N ALA A 16 7.77 -16.46 6.05
CA ALA A 16 6.93 -16.09 7.18
C ALA A 16 5.66 -16.95 7.23
N TYR A 17 4.98 -17.14 6.09
CA TYR A 17 3.83 -18.06 6.00
C TYR A 17 4.21 -19.52 6.20
N ARG A 18 5.32 -19.99 5.62
CA ARG A 18 5.81 -21.38 5.77
C ARG A 18 6.01 -21.77 7.23
N TYR A 19 6.54 -20.86 8.04
CA TYR A 19 6.79 -21.12 9.47
C TYR A 19 5.66 -20.62 10.38
N ASN A 20 4.48 -20.32 9.82
CA ASN A 20 3.31 -19.83 10.56
C ASN A 20 3.61 -18.60 11.46
N ASN A 21 4.55 -17.76 10.99
CA ASN A 21 5.02 -16.53 11.64
C ASN A 21 4.43 -15.28 10.97
N ALA A 22 3.28 -15.42 10.31
CA ALA A 22 2.60 -14.34 9.62
C ALA A 22 1.11 -14.31 9.99
N PRO A 23 0.50 -13.10 10.10
CA PRO A 23 -0.94 -12.96 10.22
C PRO A 23 -1.67 -13.42 8.95
N ARG A 24 -3.01 -13.55 9.04
CA ARG A 24 -3.87 -13.94 7.91
C ARG A 24 -3.63 -13.10 6.65
N TYR A 25 -3.38 -11.80 6.81
CA TYR A 25 -2.97 -10.91 5.73
C TYR A 25 -1.73 -10.10 6.15
N LEU A 26 -0.78 -10.00 5.25
CA LEU A 26 0.38 -9.13 5.34
C LEU A 26 0.27 -8.00 4.32
N LEU A 27 0.53 -6.77 4.75
CA LEU A 27 0.79 -5.62 3.90
C LEU A 27 2.22 -5.15 4.18
N VAL A 28 3.14 -5.44 3.27
CA VAL A 28 4.55 -5.11 3.40
C VAL A 28 4.84 -3.89 2.54
N LYS A 29 5.13 -2.75 3.16
CA LYS A 29 5.54 -1.53 2.46
C LYS A 29 7.01 -1.58 2.03
N GLY A 30 7.32 -1.00 0.87
CA GLY A 30 8.69 -0.76 0.43
C GLY A 30 8.74 -0.08 -0.93
N LYS A 31 9.80 -0.31 -1.72
CA LYS A 31 9.87 0.14 -3.12
C LYS A 31 8.65 -0.31 -3.92
N ARG A 32 8.23 -1.56 -3.68
CA ARG A 32 6.93 -2.10 -4.05
C ARG A 32 6.24 -2.54 -2.77
N ASP A 33 4.94 -2.26 -2.68
CA ASP A 33 4.12 -2.80 -1.60
C ASP A 33 3.59 -4.18 -2.01
N TYR A 34 3.54 -5.10 -1.05
CA TYR A 34 3.03 -6.44 -1.25
C TYR A 34 1.85 -6.68 -0.31
N VAL A 35 0.72 -7.12 -0.87
CA VAL A 35 -0.38 -7.69 -0.10
C VAL A 35 -0.29 -9.20 -0.26
N ALA A 36 -0.22 -9.94 0.83
CA ALA A 36 -0.08 -11.38 0.82
C ALA A 36 -0.96 -12.06 1.88
N ASN A 37 -1.22 -13.35 1.65
CA ASN A 37 -1.81 -14.25 2.64
C ASN A 37 -1.14 -15.64 2.51
N GLN A 38 -1.68 -16.67 3.18
CA GLN A 38 -1.13 -18.02 3.12
C GLN A 38 -1.12 -18.63 1.70
N GLN A 39 -1.95 -18.14 0.78
CA GLN A 39 -1.96 -18.56 -0.62
C GLN A 39 -0.87 -17.88 -1.46
N GLY A 40 -0.13 -16.92 -0.89
CA GLY A 40 0.96 -16.20 -1.54
C GLY A 40 0.70 -14.70 -1.69
N ILE A 41 1.38 -14.07 -2.65
CA ILE A 41 1.21 -12.64 -2.95
C ILE A 41 -0.11 -12.45 -3.72
N LEU A 42 -1.00 -11.65 -3.14
CA LEU A 42 -2.32 -11.32 -3.67
C LEU A 42 -2.31 -10.08 -4.58
N ALA A 43 -1.39 -9.15 -4.31
CA ALA A 43 -1.19 -7.95 -5.11
C ALA A 43 0.21 -7.38 -4.90
N THR A 44 0.71 -6.68 -5.92
CA THR A 44 1.94 -5.87 -5.86
C THR A 44 1.59 -4.47 -6.36
N ILE A 45 1.94 -3.46 -5.57
CA ILE A 45 1.67 -2.05 -5.88
C ILE A 45 3.01 -1.35 -5.98
N ASP A 46 3.37 -0.88 -7.17
CA ASP A 46 4.68 -0.27 -7.44
C ASP A 46 4.60 1.17 -7.96
N ARG A 47 3.39 1.72 -8.10
CA ARG A 47 3.16 3.08 -8.59
C ARG A 47 2.04 3.82 -7.83
N PRO A 48 2.16 5.16 -7.66
CA PRO A 48 3.38 5.94 -7.90
C PRO A 48 4.51 5.53 -6.91
N MET A 49 5.74 5.84 -7.28
CA MET A 49 6.93 5.55 -6.47
C MET A 49 7.66 6.87 -6.23
N GLU A 50 7.72 7.28 -4.97
CA GLU A 50 8.47 8.43 -4.50
C GLU A 50 9.50 7.96 -3.48
N GLU A 51 10.79 7.94 -3.85
CA GLU A 51 11.87 7.44 -2.98
C GLU A 51 11.95 8.22 -1.66
N THR A 52 11.64 9.51 -1.71
CA THR A 52 11.66 10.41 -0.56
C THR A 52 10.69 9.97 0.55
N LEU A 53 9.62 9.24 0.22
CA LEU A 53 8.67 8.75 1.22
C LEU A 53 9.30 7.76 2.21
N GLU A 54 10.40 7.08 1.83
CA GLU A 54 11.10 6.15 2.71
C GLU A 54 11.89 6.87 3.82
N ALA A 55 12.22 8.14 3.63
CA ALA A 55 12.89 8.98 4.64
C ALA A 55 11.91 9.67 5.60
N ILE A 56 10.60 9.61 5.33
CA ILE A 56 9.57 10.30 6.11
C ILE A 56 8.96 9.35 7.14
N GLY A 57 9.12 9.70 8.42
CA GLY A 57 8.48 8.99 9.53
C GLY A 57 6.95 9.13 9.53
N GLY A 58 6.26 8.12 10.05
CA GLY A 58 4.78 8.13 10.19
C GLY A 58 4.00 7.71 8.93
N THR A 59 4.66 7.45 7.80
CA THR A 59 3.97 6.93 6.59
C THR A 59 3.41 5.52 6.79
N GLY A 60 4.03 4.71 7.66
CA GLY A 60 3.49 3.42 8.11
C GLY A 60 2.23 3.55 8.97
N ASP A 61 2.18 4.56 9.85
CA ASP A 61 1.00 4.84 10.68
C ASP A 61 -0.16 5.34 9.82
N THR A 62 0.15 6.21 8.85
CA THR A 62 -0.83 6.69 7.86
C THR A 62 -1.42 5.54 7.06
N LEU A 63 -0.58 4.64 6.54
CA LEU A 63 -1.03 3.46 5.82
C LEU A 63 -1.92 2.57 6.69
N THR A 64 -1.51 2.30 7.93
CA THR A 64 -2.31 1.54 8.91
C THR A 64 -3.66 2.19 9.18
N GLY A 65 -3.69 3.52 9.33
CA GLY A 65 -4.90 4.30 9.54
C GLY A 65 -5.88 4.16 8.38
N ILE A 66 -5.40 4.28 7.13
CA ILE A 66 -6.24 4.12 5.94
C ILE A 66 -6.78 2.69 5.85
N VAL A 67 -5.93 1.66 6.03
CA VAL A 67 -6.37 0.25 6.00
C VAL A 67 -7.48 0.02 7.03
N THR A 68 -7.28 0.49 8.25
CA THR A 68 -8.22 0.28 9.36
C THR A 68 -9.54 1.00 9.07
N ALA A 69 -9.50 2.25 8.62
CA ALA A 69 -10.69 3.02 8.28
C ALA A 69 -11.52 2.34 7.16
N LEU A 70 -10.86 1.80 6.12
CA LEU A 70 -11.55 1.09 5.05
C LEU A 70 -12.17 -0.23 5.52
N ILE A 71 -11.49 -0.98 6.38
CA ILE A 71 -12.03 -2.22 6.97
C ILE A 71 -13.25 -1.90 7.84
N GLU A 72 -13.16 -0.89 8.71
CA GLU A 72 -14.28 -0.45 9.56
C GLU A 72 -15.46 0.08 8.73
N ALA A 73 -15.21 0.66 7.55
CA ALA A 73 -16.25 1.03 6.58
C ALA A 73 -16.91 -0.18 5.87
N GLY A 74 -16.57 -1.41 6.25
CA GLY A 74 -17.18 -2.65 5.73
C GLY A 74 -16.49 -3.22 4.49
N MET A 75 -15.31 -2.71 4.11
CA MET A 75 -14.57 -3.23 2.96
C MET A 75 -13.76 -4.47 3.32
N GLU A 76 -13.77 -5.46 2.42
CA GLU A 76 -13.03 -6.71 2.58
C GLU A 76 -11.51 -6.45 2.73
N ILE A 77 -10.86 -7.17 3.65
CA ILE A 77 -9.48 -6.91 4.09
C ILE A 77 -8.48 -6.82 2.92
N LYS A 78 -8.51 -7.75 1.96
CA LYS A 78 -7.64 -7.69 0.78
C LYS A 78 -7.90 -6.41 -0.03
N LYS A 79 -9.17 -6.09 -0.32
CA LYS A 79 -9.53 -4.85 -1.03
C LYS A 79 -9.05 -3.60 -0.28
N SER A 80 -9.25 -3.54 1.03
CA SER A 80 -8.82 -2.44 1.89
C SER A 80 -7.31 -2.27 1.88
N ALA A 81 -6.55 -3.37 2.03
CA ALA A 81 -5.08 -3.34 2.01
C ALA A 81 -4.51 -2.84 0.67
N ILE A 82 -5.07 -3.32 -0.45
CA ILE A 82 -4.64 -2.89 -1.79
C ILE A 82 -4.95 -1.40 -1.98
N MET A 83 -6.16 -0.97 -1.64
CA MET A 83 -6.58 0.42 -1.84
C MET A 83 -5.80 1.37 -0.95
N ALA A 84 -5.59 1.03 0.32
CA ALA A 84 -4.79 1.84 1.23
C ALA A 84 -3.35 2.01 0.73
N ALA A 85 -2.72 0.96 0.19
CA ALA A 85 -1.39 1.05 -0.39
C ALA A 85 -1.36 2.01 -1.59
N CYS A 86 -2.34 1.92 -2.50
CA CYS A 86 -2.46 2.84 -3.63
C CYS A 86 -2.68 4.29 -3.17
N VAL A 87 -3.61 4.52 -2.24
CA VAL A 87 -3.95 5.86 -1.72
C VAL A 87 -2.77 6.47 -1.00
N ASN A 88 -2.07 5.72 -0.13
CA ASN A 88 -0.91 6.22 0.60
C ASN A 88 0.24 6.63 -0.34
N ARG A 89 0.47 5.85 -1.41
CA ARG A 89 1.44 6.22 -2.45
C ARG A 89 1.02 7.47 -3.21
N LEU A 90 -0.24 7.55 -3.61
CA LEU A 90 -0.76 8.67 -4.40
C LEU A 90 -0.80 9.97 -3.59
N ALA A 91 -1.24 9.92 -2.33
CA ALA A 91 -1.18 11.06 -1.42
C ALA A 91 0.27 11.53 -1.20
N GLY A 92 1.20 10.57 -1.06
CA GLY A 92 2.62 10.85 -1.01
C GLY A 92 3.14 11.54 -2.27
N TYR A 93 2.71 11.10 -3.45
CA TYR A 93 3.04 11.73 -4.74
C TYR A 93 2.49 13.17 -4.84
N TYR A 94 1.24 13.39 -4.43
CA TYR A 94 0.61 14.72 -4.46
C TYR A 94 1.27 15.72 -3.52
N ALA A 95 1.80 15.26 -2.40
CA ALA A 95 2.55 16.09 -1.47
C ALA A 95 3.90 16.59 -2.04
N LYS A 96 4.39 16.05 -3.17
CA LYS A 96 5.69 16.38 -3.79
C LYS A 96 6.82 16.43 -2.75
N PRO A 97 7.10 15.29 -2.09
CA PRO A 97 7.79 15.28 -0.82
C PRO A 97 9.28 15.59 -0.98
N SER A 98 9.81 16.30 0.02
CA SER A 98 11.23 16.38 0.31
C SER A 98 11.52 15.62 1.62
N PRO A 99 12.77 15.29 1.97
CA PRO A 99 13.07 14.65 3.26
C PRO A 99 12.63 15.49 4.48
N ALA A 100 12.33 16.78 4.31
CA ALA A 100 11.82 17.67 5.35
C ALA A 100 10.28 17.67 5.47
N THR A 101 9.58 17.09 4.49
CA THR A 101 8.11 17.05 4.45
C THR A 101 7.56 16.34 5.68
N GLN A 102 6.63 17.00 6.36
CA GLN A 102 5.94 16.43 7.51
C GLN A 102 4.85 15.47 7.05
N VAL A 103 4.64 14.37 7.79
CA VAL A 103 3.58 13.40 7.47
C VAL A 103 2.19 14.05 7.37
N MET A 104 1.97 15.13 8.12
CA MET A 104 0.72 15.89 8.09
C MET A 104 0.44 16.52 6.71
N GLU A 105 1.48 16.86 5.95
CA GLU A 105 1.33 17.36 4.57
C GLU A 105 0.83 16.25 3.64
N ILE A 106 1.33 15.02 3.80
CA ILE A 106 0.85 13.84 3.05
C ILE A 106 -0.60 13.53 3.41
N ILE A 107 -0.95 13.56 4.70
CA ILE A 107 -2.30 13.22 5.18
C ILE A 107 -3.37 14.13 4.55
N ARG A 108 -3.05 15.41 4.30
CA ARG A 108 -3.99 16.35 3.65
C ARG A 108 -4.40 15.93 2.24
N HIS A 109 -3.59 15.13 1.55
CA HIS A 109 -3.87 14.62 0.22
C HIS A 109 -4.57 13.26 0.21
N ILE A 110 -4.81 12.62 1.36
CA ILE A 110 -5.49 11.31 1.43
C ILE A 110 -6.91 11.37 0.85
N PRO A 111 -7.76 12.37 1.15
CA PRO A 111 -9.12 12.40 0.61
C PRO A 111 -9.15 12.45 -0.92
N GLU A 112 -8.35 13.35 -1.52
CA GLU A 112 -8.21 13.50 -2.98
C GLU A 112 -7.66 12.22 -3.62
N ALA A 113 -6.62 11.63 -3.02
CA ALA A 113 -6.05 10.37 -3.51
C ALA A 113 -7.04 9.20 -3.41
N LEU A 114 -7.89 9.16 -2.37
CA LEU A 114 -8.90 8.12 -2.22
C LEU A 114 -9.99 8.24 -3.29
N GLU A 115 -10.49 9.45 -3.53
CA GLU A 115 -11.50 9.73 -4.55
C GLU A 115 -11.03 9.26 -5.93
N GLU A 116 -9.83 9.64 -6.35
CA GLU A 116 -9.29 9.24 -7.65
C GLU A 116 -9.12 7.70 -7.80
N ILE A 117 -8.68 7.02 -6.73
CA ILE A 117 -8.52 5.56 -6.77
C ILE A 117 -9.88 4.85 -6.85
N LEU A 118 -10.92 5.41 -6.22
CA LEU A 118 -12.28 4.89 -6.33
C LEU A 118 -12.83 5.10 -7.75
N GLU A 119 -12.70 6.30 -8.31
CA GLU A 119 -13.14 6.61 -9.68
C GLU A 119 -12.50 5.69 -10.72
N LYS A 120 -11.15 5.57 -10.69
CA LYS A 120 -10.41 4.68 -11.59
C LYS A 120 -10.89 3.22 -11.52
N ARG A 121 -11.27 2.75 -10.32
CA ARG A 121 -11.81 1.40 -10.16
C ARG A 121 -13.19 1.25 -10.78
N GLU A 122 -14.06 2.23 -10.62
CA GLU A 122 -15.38 2.21 -11.24
C GLU A 122 -15.28 2.18 -12.77
N GLU A 123 -14.38 2.96 -13.35
CA GLU A 123 -14.12 2.97 -14.79
C GLU A 123 -13.68 1.60 -15.30
N ILE A 124 -12.74 0.94 -14.62
CA ILE A 124 -12.27 -0.40 -14.97
C ILE A 124 -13.42 -1.43 -14.88
N HIS A 125 -14.27 -1.35 -13.85
CA HIS A 125 -15.42 -2.26 -13.74
C HIS A 125 -16.45 -2.01 -14.85
N LYS A 126 -16.71 -0.75 -15.21
CA LYS A 126 -17.61 -0.40 -16.33
C LYS A 126 -17.07 -0.91 -17.67
N GLN A 127 -15.77 -0.79 -17.93
CA GLN A 127 -15.13 -1.29 -19.15
C GLN A 127 -15.18 -2.82 -19.26
N ASN A 128 -14.94 -3.53 -18.15
CA ASN A 128 -14.97 -4.99 -18.13
C ASN A 128 -16.39 -5.59 -18.19
N ALA A 129 -17.43 -4.82 -17.83
CA ALA A 129 -18.82 -5.25 -17.92
C ALA A 129 -19.43 -5.08 -19.33
N VAL A 130 -18.73 -4.42 -20.24
CA VAL A 130 -19.15 -4.16 -21.63
C VAL A 130 -18.45 -5.10 -22.63
N GLN A 131 -17.53 -5.96 -22.16
CA GLN A 131 -16.92 -7.08 -22.91
C GLN A 131 -17.60 -8.41 -22.55
#